data_AF-A0A523LFW6-F1
#
_entry.id   AF-A0A523LFW6-F1
#
_cell.length_a   1.000
_cell.length_b   1.000
_cell.length_c   1.000
_cell.angle_alpha   90.00
_cell.angle_beta   90.00
_cell.angle_gamma   90.00
#
_symmetry.space_group_name_H-M   'P 1'
#
loop_
_entity.id
_entity.type
_entity.pdbx_description
1 polymer ?
#
loop_
_entity_poly.entity_id
_entity_poly.type
_entity_poly.pdbx_seq_one_letter_code
_entity_poly.pdbx_strand_id
1 'polypeptide(L)'
;MNIESLQSNWALWLALASLLIAAIMVTPELLKKTSRSKLNRVLADMKKARKEFRKSARKAQKAERRARKLLARADRLKPRILREAKEAFEDGKALAKILHDKVIVAEAHVTRVIHDEFPPEKHEEMREKHLPKIEKDLRPFSF
;
A
#
# COMPACT_ATOMS: atom_id res chain seq x y z
N MET A 1 -39.54 23.83 -37.59
CA MET A 1 -38.12 23.62 -37.92
C MET A 1 -38.08 23.01 -39.31
N ASN A 2 -37.60 23.75 -40.30
CA ASN A 2 -37.74 23.41 -41.71
C ASN A 2 -36.85 22.21 -42.06
N ILE A 3 -37.45 21.14 -42.58
CA ILE A 3 -36.77 19.89 -42.94
C ILE A 3 -35.75 20.13 -44.09
N GLU A 4 -35.98 21.16 -44.90
CA GLU A 4 -35.09 21.59 -45.99
C GLU A 4 -33.75 22.16 -45.50
N SER A 5 -33.72 22.85 -44.35
CA SER A 5 -32.46 23.36 -43.78
C SER A 5 -31.63 22.25 -43.13
N LEU A 6 -32.27 21.13 -42.76
CA LEU A 6 -31.59 19.93 -42.27
C LEU A 6 -30.87 19.20 -43.40
N GLN A 7 -31.46 19.05 -44.60
CA GLN A 7 -30.80 18.38 -45.73
C GLN A 7 -29.66 19.20 -46.33
N SER A 8 -29.83 20.52 -46.47
CA SER A 8 -28.82 21.40 -47.06
C SER A 8 -27.59 21.58 -46.16
N ASN A 9 -27.78 21.62 -44.83
CA ASN A 9 -26.72 21.97 -43.88
C ASN A 9 -26.37 20.84 -42.89
N TRP A 10 -26.73 19.58 -43.17
CA TRP A 10 -26.47 18.44 -42.27
C TRP A 10 -24.98 18.29 -41.92
N ALA A 11 -24.10 18.52 -42.90
CA ALA A 11 -22.64 18.45 -42.72
C ALA A 11 -22.13 19.53 -41.75
N LEU A 12 -22.76 20.71 -41.76
CA LEU A 12 -22.45 21.82 -40.85
C LEU A 12 -22.83 21.47 -39.41
N TRP A 13 -23.98 20.82 -39.21
CA TRP A 13 -24.40 20.33 -37.89
C TRP A 13 -23.51 19.21 -37.35
N LEU A 14 -23.08 18.29 -38.20
CA LEU A 14 -22.12 17.24 -37.80
C LEU A 14 -20.75 17.82 -37.48
N ALA A 15 -20.26 18.78 -38.27
CA ALA A 15 -19.03 19.49 -37.99
C ALA A 15 -19.12 20.21 -36.64
N LEU A 16 -20.22 20.94 -36.37
CA LEU A 16 -20.45 21.63 -35.09
C LEU A 16 -20.50 20.64 -33.91
N ALA A 17 -21.21 19.53 -34.05
CA ALA A 17 -21.31 18.49 -33.03
C ALA A 17 -19.94 17.86 -32.73
N SER A 18 -19.17 17.54 -33.77
CA SER A 18 -17.83 16.97 -33.61
C SER A 18 -16.87 17.92 -32.89
N LEU A 19 -16.94 19.21 -33.19
CA LEU A 19 -16.13 20.26 -32.57
C LEU A 19 -16.51 20.46 -31.08
N LEU A 20 -17.80 20.33 -30.76
CA LEU A 20 -18.30 20.43 -29.39
C LEU A 20 -17.86 19.22 -28.54
N ILE A 21 -17.88 18.01 -29.11
CA ILE A 21 -17.36 16.79 -28.47
C ILE A 21 -15.85 16.91 -28.22
N ALA A 22 -15.09 17.39 -29.20
CA ALA A 22 -13.65 17.62 -29.05
C ALA A 22 -13.35 18.65 -27.94
N ALA A 23 -14.12 19.73 -27.86
CA ALA A 23 -13.97 20.72 -26.80
C ALA A 23 -14.25 20.14 -25.40
N ILE A 24 -15.28 19.30 -25.25
CA ILE A 24 -15.60 18.62 -23.99
C ILE A 24 -14.50 17.63 -23.59
N MET A 25 -13.86 16.96 -24.55
CA MET A 25 -12.74 16.04 -24.25
C MET A 25 -11.44 16.75 -23.85
N VAL A 26 -11.11 17.89 -24.46
CA VAL A 26 -9.84 18.60 -24.24
C VAL A 26 -9.87 19.51 -22.99
N THR A 27 -11.04 20.07 -22.66
CA THR A 27 -11.24 20.93 -21.47
C THR A 27 -10.83 20.31 -20.13
N PRO A 28 -11.14 19.05 -19.78
CA PRO A 28 -10.69 18.45 -18.51
C PRO A 28 -9.17 18.30 -18.44
N GLU A 29 -8.48 18.12 -19.56
CA GLU A 29 -7.03 17.96 -19.63
C GLU A 29 -6.29 19.29 -19.46
N LEU A 30 -6.86 20.37 -20.00
CA LEU A 30 -6.40 21.74 -19.75
C LEU A 30 -6.68 22.19 -18.30
N LEU A 31 -7.84 21.83 -17.75
CA LEU A 31 -8.18 22.10 -16.35
C LEU A 31 -7.25 21.36 -15.37
N LYS A 32 -6.80 20.14 -15.69
CA LYS A 32 -5.77 19.41 -14.91
C LYS A 32 -4.42 20.16 -14.86
N LYS A 33 -4.10 21.00 -15.84
CA LYS A 33 -2.86 21.80 -15.89
C LYS A 33 -2.96 23.14 -15.15
N THR A 34 -4.16 23.58 -14.76
CA THR A 34 -4.32 24.86 -14.05
C THR A 34 -3.76 24.84 -12.63
N SER A 35 -3.22 25.99 -12.20
CA SER A 35 -2.64 26.20 -10.86
C SER A 35 -3.62 25.90 -9.73
N ARG A 36 -4.93 26.10 -9.96
CA ARG A 36 -6.00 25.75 -9.01
C ARG A 36 -6.14 24.24 -8.79
N SER A 37 -6.04 23.44 -9.86
CA SER A 37 -6.07 21.97 -9.77
C SER A 37 -4.86 21.44 -9.00
N LYS A 38 -3.66 21.99 -9.28
CA LYS A 38 -2.44 21.67 -8.53
C LYS A 38 -2.57 22.02 -7.05
N LEU A 39 -3.06 23.23 -6.73
CA LEU A 39 -3.29 23.66 -5.35
C LEU A 39 -4.27 22.74 -4.61
N ASN A 40 -5.38 22.36 -5.24
CA ASN A 40 -6.36 21.46 -4.64
C ASN A 40 -5.80 20.07 -4.35
N ARG A 41 -4.93 19.54 -5.24
CA ARG A 41 -4.22 18.27 -5.00
C ARG A 41 -3.27 18.38 -3.82
N VAL A 42 -2.44 19.42 -3.77
CA VAL A 42 -1.51 19.66 -2.65
C VAL A 42 -2.26 19.82 -1.32
N LEU A 43 -3.40 20.53 -1.30
CA LEU A 43 -4.25 20.65 -0.12
C LEU A 43 -4.85 19.30 0.30
N ALA A 44 -5.28 18.47 -0.64
CA ALA A 44 -5.79 17.13 -0.37
C ALA A 44 -4.70 16.22 0.22
N ASP A 45 -3.49 16.26 -0.34
CA ASP A 45 -2.35 15.49 0.14
C ASP A 45 -1.88 15.96 1.52
N MET A 46 -1.84 17.28 1.76
CA MET A 46 -1.57 17.83 3.09
C MET A 46 -2.62 17.34 4.11
N LYS A 47 -3.90 17.31 3.73
CA LYS A 47 -4.98 16.82 4.61
C LYS A 47 -4.83 15.32 4.91
N LYS A 48 -4.44 14.51 3.93
CA LYS A 48 -4.13 13.09 4.11
C LYS A 48 -2.93 12.90 5.05
N ALA A 49 -1.83 13.59 4.79
CA ALA A 49 -0.62 13.54 5.62
C ALA A 49 -0.92 13.95 7.07
N ARG A 50 -1.69 15.02 7.29
CA ARG A 50 -2.14 15.43 8.64
C ARG A 50 -2.99 14.35 9.32
N LYS A 51 -3.86 13.66 8.57
CA LYS A 51 -4.70 12.58 9.12
C LYS A 51 -3.86 11.37 9.50
N GLU A 52 -2.88 11.01 8.68
CA GLU A 52 -1.93 9.94 8.97
C GLU A 52 -1.05 10.27 10.17
N PHE A 53 -0.50 11.49 10.24
CA PHE A 53 0.24 11.97 11.40
C PHE A 53 -0.58 11.91 12.69
N ARG A 54 -1.86 12.31 12.66
CA ARG A 54 -2.73 12.19 13.84
C ARG A 54 -2.96 10.74 14.24
N LYS A 55 -3.07 9.82 13.27
CA LYS A 55 -3.20 8.38 13.54
C LYS A 55 -1.91 7.81 14.15
N SER A 56 -0.75 8.14 13.59
CA SER A 56 0.54 7.67 14.10
C SER A 56 0.81 8.26 15.49
N ALA A 57 0.56 9.55 15.72
CA ALA A 57 0.68 10.19 17.02
C ALA A 57 -0.20 9.50 18.09
N ARG A 58 -1.44 9.14 17.75
CA ARG A 58 -2.32 8.37 18.65
C ARG A 58 -1.78 6.97 18.96
N LYS A 59 -1.20 6.28 17.97
CA LYS A 59 -0.57 4.97 18.18
C LYS A 59 0.65 5.09 19.08
N ALA A 60 1.51 6.09 18.84
CA ALA A 60 2.69 6.37 19.66
C ALA A 60 2.28 6.68 21.11
N GLN A 61 1.29 7.55 21.33
CA GLN A 61 0.81 7.87 22.67
C GLN A 61 0.22 6.63 23.40
N LYS A 62 -0.47 5.74 22.68
CA LYS A 62 -0.95 4.47 23.26
C LYS A 62 0.22 3.54 23.62
N ALA A 63 1.23 3.45 22.76
CA ALA A 63 2.42 2.65 23.01
C ALA A 63 3.19 3.18 24.23
N GLU A 64 3.39 4.50 24.31
CA GLU A 64 4.04 5.16 25.44
C GLU A 64 3.30 4.92 26.75
N ARG A 65 1.96 5.04 26.77
CA ARG A 65 1.14 4.72 27.95
C ARG A 65 1.28 3.26 28.38
N ARG A 66 1.36 2.32 27.42
CA ARG A 66 1.59 0.90 27.72
C ARG A 66 3.00 0.67 28.28
N ALA A 67 4.02 1.28 27.68
CA ALA A 67 5.39 1.20 28.15
C ALA A 67 5.53 1.73 29.58
N ARG A 68 4.97 2.91 29.88
CA ARG A 68 4.96 3.46 31.24
C ARG A 68 4.27 2.55 32.25
N LYS A 69 3.13 1.93 31.87
CA LYS A 69 2.43 0.94 32.72
C LYS A 69 3.26 -0.32 32.97
N LEU A 70 3.99 -0.78 31.95
CA LEU A 70 4.86 -1.95 32.06
C LEU A 70 6.07 -1.63 32.93
N LEU A 71 6.72 -0.48 32.75
CA LEU A 71 7.83 -0.02 33.60
C LEU A 71 7.42 0.08 35.07
N ALA A 72 6.30 0.75 35.36
CA ALA A 72 5.79 0.88 36.73
C ALA A 72 5.43 -0.47 37.38
N ARG A 73 5.18 -1.51 36.58
CA ARG A 73 5.00 -2.89 37.06
C ARG A 73 6.31 -3.64 37.16
N ALA A 74 7.26 -3.39 36.28
CA ALA A 74 8.59 -3.98 36.29
C ALA A 74 9.36 -3.61 37.56
N ASP A 75 9.25 -2.36 38.02
CA ASP A 75 9.83 -1.91 39.30
C ASP A 75 9.28 -2.68 40.52
N ARG A 76 8.12 -3.32 40.39
CA ARG A 76 7.46 -4.12 41.44
C ARG A 76 7.72 -5.62 41.30
N LEU A 77 8.37 -6.07 40.23
CA LEU A 77 8.65 -7.50 40.00
C LEU A 77 9.95 -7.90 40.68
N LYS A 78 9.94 -9.09 41.29
CA LYS A 78 11.16 -9.68 41.86
C LYS A 78 12.18 -9.93 40.74
N PRO A 79 13.49 -9.70 40.97
CA PRO A 79 14.54 -9.85 39.95
C PRO A 79 14.54 -11.21 39.23
N ARG A 80 14.15 -12.28 39.95
CA ARG A 80 14.04 -13.63 39.38
C ARG A 80 12.98 -13.74 38.27
N ILE A 81 11.81 -13.13 38.46
CA ILE A 81 10.72 -13.16 37.48
C ILE A 81 11.10 -12.35 36.23
N LEU A 82 11.83 -11.23 36.41
CA LEU A 82 12.37 -10.45 35.30
C LEU A 82 13.39 -11.26 34.48
N ARG A 83 14.23 -12.08 35.15
CA ARG A 83 15.19 -12.96 34.47
C ARG A 83 14.50 -14.06 33.67
N GLU A 84 13.54 -14.75 34.28
CA GLU A 84 12.73 -15.79 33.61
C GLU A 84 11.95 -15.22 32.42
N ALA A 85 11.37 -14.01 32.55
CA ALA A 85 10.69 -13.34 31.44
C ALA A 85 11.64 -12.93 30.30
N LYS A 86 12.88 -12.53 30.63
CA LYS A 86 13.90 -12.20 29.64
C LYS A 86 14.38 -13.44 28.89
N GLU A 87 14.63 -14.54 29.59
CA GLU A 87 14.97 -15.84 29.00
C GLU A 87 13.86 -16.31 28.05
N ALA A 88 12.60 -16.30 28.49
CA ALA A 88 11.46 -16.65 27.65
C ALA A 88 11.29 -15.75 26.41
N PHE A 89 11.65 -14.47 26.52
CA PHE A 89 11.63 -13.53 25.38
C PHE A 89 12.72 -13.86 24.36
N GLU A 90 13.94 -14.14 24.80
CA GLU A 90 15.04 -14.55 23.91
C GLU A 90 14.75 -15.90 23.24
N ASP A 91 14.18 -16.85 23.98
CA ASP A 91 13.73 -18.13 23.41
C ASP A 91 12.64 -17.93 22.35
N GLY A 92 11.66 -17.06 22.64
CA GLY A 92 10.64 -16.67 21.67
C GLY A 92 11.22 -16.03 20.41
N LYS A 93 12.27 -15.22 20.55
CA LYS A 93 12.99 -14.61 19.42
C LYS A 93 13.75 -15.65 18.61
N ALA A 94 14.39 -16.62 19.27
CA ALA A 94 15.06 -17.73 18.60
C ALA A 94 14.06 -18.59 17.81
N LEU A 95 12.91 -18.92 18.40
CA LEU A 95 11.83 -19.65 17.73
C LEU A 95 11.28 -18.88 16.52
N ALA A 96 11.06 -17.57 16.66
CA ALA A 96 10.61 -16.73 15.55
C ALA A 96 11.62 -16.73 14.40
N LYS A 97 12.93 -16.70 14.71
CA LYS A 97 14.00 -16.83 13.70
C LYS A 97 13.94 -18.17 12.99
N ILE A 98 13.84 -19.28 13.74
CA ILE A 98 13.74 -20.63 13.15
C ILE A 98 12.51 -20.74 12.24
N LEU A 99 11.37 -20.19 12.66
CA LEU A 99 10.15 -20.19 11.84
C LEU A 99 10.32 -19.38 10.57
N HIS A 100 10.98 -18.21 10.65
CA HIS A 100 11.27 -17.39 9.49
C HIS A 100 12.20 -18.12 8.51
N ASP A 101 13.27 -18.74 9.01
CA ASP A 101 14.19 -19.53 8.19
C ASP A 101 13.46 -20.69 7.48
N LYS A 102 12.52 -21.34 8.17
CA LYS A 102 11.66 -22.39 7.55
C LYS A 102 10.78 -21.85 6.44
N VAL A 103 10.22 -20.65 6.59
CA VAL A 103 9.43 -19.99 5.54
C VAL A 103 10.30 -19.72 4.31
N ILE A 104 11.50 -19.16 4.50
CA ILE A 104 12.45 -18.90 3.39
C ILE A 104 12.78 -20.20 2.64
N VAL A 105 13.07 -21.28 3.37
CA VAL A 105 13.37 -22.58 2.76
C VAL A 105 12.16 -23.11 1.97
N ALA A 106 10.95 -22.98 2.51
CA ALA A 106 9.74 -23.40 1.82
C ALA A 106 9.49 -22.57 0.55
N GLU A 107 9.67 -21.25 0.59
CA GLU A 107 9.54 -20.37 -0.58
C GLU A 107 10.58 -20.70 -1.65
N ALA A 108 11.82 -20.99 -1.26
CA ALA A 108 12.87 -21.42 -2.18
C ALA A 108 12.53 -22.78 -2.82
N HIS A 109 11.95 -23.70 -2.04
CA HIS A 109 11.51 -25.00 -2.56
C HIS A 109 10.37 -24.84 -3.58
N VAL A 110 9.36 -24.02 -3.29
CA VAL A 110 8.28 -23.70 -4.23
C VAL A 110 8.83 -23.08 -5.51
N THR A 111 9.76 -22.14 -5.38
CA THR A 111 10.41 -21.50 -6.54
C THR A 111 11.14 -22.52 -7.40
N ARG A 112 11.87 -23.45 -6.79
CA ARG A 112 12.55 -24.53 -7.50
C ARG A 112 11.56 -25.44 -8.24
N VAL A 113 10.48 -25.88 -7.60
CA VAL A 113 9.45 -26.71 -8.24
C VAL A 113 8.84 -25.98 -9.45
N ILE A 114 8.58 -24.67 -9.33
CA ILE A 114 8.10 -23.86 -10.44
C ILE A 114 9.09 -23.88 -11.62
N HIS A 115 10.39 -23.74 -11.35
CA HIS A 115 11.41 -23.79 -12.40
C HIS A 115 11.60 -25.18 -13.02
N ASP A 116 11.49 -26.25 -12.21
CA ASP A 116 11.73 -27.63 -12.64
C ASP A 116 10.54 -28.22 -13.43
N GLU A 117 9.30 -27.87 -13.06
CA GLU A 117 8.08 -28.52 -13.60
C GLU A 117 7.30 -27.68 -14.64
N PHE A 118 7.50 -26.36 -14.68
CA PHE A 118 6.72 -25.47 -15.55
C PHE A 118 7.59 -24.82 -16.64
N PRO A 119 7.03 -24.50 -17.82
CA PRO A 119 7.74 -23.77 -18.86
C PRO A 119 7.99 -22.30 -18.45
N PRO A 120 9.06 -21.65 -18.98
CA PRO A 120 9.47 -20.30 -18.57
C PRO A 120 8.38 -19.24 -18.65
N GLU A 121 7.50 -19.34 -19.66
CA GLU A 121 6.38 -18.42 -19.89
C GLU A 121 5.37 -18.39 -18.72
N LYS A 122 5.31 -19.47 -17.92
CA LYS A 122 4.39 -19.61 -16.79
C LYS A 122 5.05 -19.36 -15.43
N HIS A 123 6.36 -19.13 -15.37
CA HIS A 123 7.08 -18.99 -14.10
C HIS A 123 6.57 -17.80 -13.27
N GLU A 124 6.37 -16.64 -13.91
CA GLU A 124 5.86 -15.44 -13.22
C GLU A 124 4.42 -15.63 -12.73
N GLU A 125 3.54 -16.20 -13.55
CA GLU A 125 2.15 -16.50 -13.18
C GLU A 125 2.08 -17.45 -11.97
N MET A 126 2.86 -18.53 -11.99
CA MET A 126 2.88 -19.51 -10.90
C MET A 126 3.50 -18.94 -9.62
N ARG A 127 4.51 -18.07 -9.73
CA ARG A 127 5.07 -17.35 -8.58
C ARG A 127 4.06 -16.40 -7.97
N GLU A 128 3.37 -15.58 -8.76
CA GLU A 128 2.37 -14.63 -8.24
C GLU A 128 1.18 -15.32 -7.57
N LYS A 129 0.81 -16.53 -8.04
CA LYS A 129 -0.31 -17.30 -7.51
C LYS A 129 0.02 -18.00 -6.19
N HIS A 130 1.25 -18.47 -6.02
CA HIS A 130 1.62 -19.37 -4.92
C HIS A 130 2.60 -18.77 -3.90
N LEU A 131 3.35 -17.73 -4.26
CA LEU A 131 4.20 -16.99 -3.34
C LEU A 131 3.51 -15.68 -2.96
N PRO A 132 3.63 -15.24 -1.70
CA PRO A 132 3.12 -13.93 -1.30
C PRO A 132 3.81 -12.85 -2.15
N LYS A 133 3.05 -11.82 -2.56
CA LYS A 133 3.64 -10.61 -3.13
C LYS A 133 4.69 -10.12 -2.15
N ILE A 134 5.91 -9.88 -2.61
CA ILE A 134 7.04 -9.38 -1.81
C ILE A 134 6.55 -8.16 -1.02
N GLU A 135 6.08 -8.38 0.21
CA GLU A 135 5.80 -7.31 1.12
C GLU A 135 7.17 -6.71 1.40
N LYS A 136 7.28 -5.39 1.22
CA LYS A 136 8.47 -4.63 1.60
C LYS A 136 8.72 -4.89 3.08
N ASP A 137 9.57 -5.86 3.34
CA ASP A 137 10.26 -6.21 4.56
C ASP A 137 9.81 -5.34 5.75
N LEU A 138 8.61 -5.62 6.27
CA LEU A 138 8.09 -5.00 7.48
C LEU A 138 8.78 -5.68 8.65
N ARG A 139 10.12 -5.62 8.71
CA ARG A 139 10.89 -6.19 9.81
C ARG A 139 10.32 -5.61 11.11
N PRO A 140 9.79 -6.42 12.03
CA PRO A 140 9.59 -5.96 13.39
C PRO A 140 10.94 -5.78 14.11
N PHE A 141 12.03 -6.32 13.55
CA PHE A 141 13.39 -6.26 14.10
C PHE A 141 14.40 -6.00 12.98
N SER A 142 14.91 -4.78 12.89
CA SER A 142 16.12 -4.49 12.12
C SER A 142 17.34 -5.07 12.85
N PHE A 143 18.14 -5.85 12.13
CA PHE A 143 19.50 -6.22 12.52
C PHE A 143 20.43 -5.02 12.38
#